data_AF-A0A9E3P4B6-F1
#
_entry.id   AF-A0A9E3P4B6-F1
#
_cell.length_a   1.000
_cell.length_b   1.000
_cell.length_c   1.000
_cell.angle_alpha   90.00
_cell.angle_beta   90.00
_cell.angle_gamma   90.00
#
_symmetry.space_group_name_H-M   'P 1'
#
loop_
_entity.id
_entity.type
_entity.pdbx_description
1 polymer ?
#
loop_
_entity_poly.entity_id
_entity_poly.type
_entity_poly.pdbx_seq_one_letter_code
_entity_poly.pdbx_strand_id
1 'polypeptide(L)'
;MSTRATSIMALINQIQNDELVLPDLQRDFVWKEEQIRLLFDSIMRGYPFGSLLLWNTQYVAVPYREFVRDARTNQTFTTKTKDAGKRMMMVLDGQQRLQSLFIAALGTYDGRRLYFNVTSGPNSTVKEDDGTGRNYRFEFWRDDEPSRPKRLVRVADIASWPPRHEQQEIERTMQSADLGEDEAPVARSNLQMLRQVLALPLLPLETIDEEVLNPEQARTIDEILEIFVRVNDGGTRLTKSDLMFSLIKTKWAGARDAFDTLLEHVNG
;
A
#
# COMPACT_ATOMS: atom_id res chain seq x y z
N MET A 1 10.85 12.57 16.09
CA MET A 1 9.84 12.16 15.11
C MET A 1 9.21 13.43 14.58
N SER A 2 9.01 13.52 13.27
CA SER A 2 8.25 14.60 12.65
C SER A 2 6.93 14.02 12.13
N THR A 3 5.83 14.73 12.38
CA THR A 3 4.48 14.34 11.97
C THR A 3 4.03 15.25 10.84
N ARG A 4 3.74 14.66 9.68
CA ARG A 4 3.20 15.37 8.52
C ARG A 4 2.10 14.55 7.85
N ALA A 5 1.28 15.18 7.03
CA ALA A 5 0.36 14.45 6.17
C ALA A 5 0.92 14.37 4.74
N THR A 6 0.70 13.25 4.07
CA THR A 6 1.11 13.03 2.66
C THR A 6 -0.04 12.44 1.86
N SER A 7 0.02 12.58 0.53
CA SER A 7 -0.97 11.97 -0.36
C SER A 7 -0.57 10.56 -0.76
N ILE A 8 -1.58 9.77 -1.14
CA ILE A 8 -1.38 8.40 -1.63
C ILE A 8 -0.53 8.44 -2.91
N MET A 9 -0.83 9.38 -3.82
CA MET A 9 -0.03 9.57 -5.03
C MET A 9 1.43 9.93 -4.75
N ALA A 10 1.71 10.79 -3.76
CA ALA A 10 3.08 11.15 -3.41
C ALA A 10 3.87 9.92 -2.92
N LEU A 11 3.26 9.06 -2.11
CA LEU A 11 3.90 7.81 -1.67
C LEU A 11 4.12 6.84 -2.82
N ILE A 12 3.14 6.69 -3.71
CA ILE A 12 3.27 5.85 -4.91
C ILE A 12 4.44 6.33 -5.78
N ASN A 13 4.58 7.64 -5.98
CA ASN A 13 5.70 8.20 -6.73
C ASN A 13 7.05 7.89 -6.05
N GLN A 14 7.13 7.99 -4.72
CA GLN A 14 8.35 7.60 -3.97
C GLN A 14 8.68 6.12 -4.12
N ILE A 15 7.67 5.25 -4.17
CA ILE A 15 7.86 3.82 -4.44
C ILE A 15 8.41 3.61 -5.85
N GLN A 16 7.87 4.31 -6.86
CA GLN A 16 8.33 4.18 -8.25
C GLN A 16 9.76 4.69 -8.48
N ASN A 17 10.23 5.63 -7.64
CA ASN A 17 11.57 6.20 -7.72
C ASN A 17 12.60 5.46 -6.84
N ASP A 18 12.24 4.30 -6.27
CA ASP A 18 13.06 3.54 -5.31
C ASP A 18 13.50 4.36 -4.08
N GLU A 19 12.71 5.36 -3.70
CA GLU A 19 12.94 6.20 -2.51
C GLU A 19 12.25 5.61 -1.27
N LEU A 20 11.14 4.89 -1.46
CA LEU A 20 10.36 4.24 -0.41
C LEU A 20 10.33 2.73 -0.63
N VAL A 21 10.83 1.98 0.36
CA VAL A 21 10.99 0.52 0.28
C VAL A 21 10.53 -0.18 1.56
N LEU A 22 10.50 -1.51 1.53
CA LEU A 22 10.12 -2.34 2.67
C LEU A 22 11.36 -3.00 3.28
N PRO A 23 11.52 -3.03 4.61
CA PRO A 23 12.52 -3.87 5.26
C PRO A 23 12.33 -5.35 4.89
N ASP A 24 13.42 -6.08 4.63
CA ASP A 24 13.35 -7.53 4.32
C ASP A 24 12.88 -8.37 5.52
N LEU A 25 12.95 -7.80 6.72
CA LEU A 25 12.52 -8.41 7.97
C LEU A 25 10.99 -8.43 8.16
N GLN A 26 10.24 -7.73 7.31
CA GLN A 26 8.80 -7.69 7.42
C GLN A 26 8.12 -8.94 6.86
N ARG A 27 6.99 -9.31 7.47
CA ARG A 27 6.12 -10.38 6.97
C ARG A 27 5.68 -10.09 5.54
N ASP A 28 5.47 -11.15 4.79
CA ASP A 28 4.98 -11.07 3.42
C ASP A 28 3.60 -10.40 3.34
N PHE A 29 3.21 -10.02 2.13
CA PHE A 29 1.88 -9.48 1.90
C PHE A 29 0.85 -10.59 2.09
N VAL A 30 -0.03 -10.43 3.08
CA VAL A 30 -1.03 -11.45 3.48
C VAL A 30 -2.47 -10.96 3.35
N TRP A 31 -2.67 -9.70 2.97
CA TRP A 31 -4.00 -9.14 2.83
C TRP A 31 -4.72 -9.72 1.62
N LYS A 32 -5.96 -10.18 1.85
CA LYS A 32 -6.86 -10.65 0.80
C LYS A 32 -7.58 -9.49 0.14
N GLU A 33 -8.16 -9.73 -1.02
CA GLU A 33 -8.97 -8.74 -1.77
C GLU A 33 -9.99 -8.01 -0.90
N GLU A 34 -10.67 -8.72 0.01
CA GLU A 34 -11.66 -8.13 0.91
C GLU A 34 -11.09 -6.98 1.75
N GLN A 35 -9.88 -7.17 2.28
CA GLN A 35 -9.23 -6.17 3.12
C GLN A 35 -8.80 -4.95 2.30
N ILE A 36 -8.40 -5.16 1.04
CA ILE A 36 -8.09 -4.08 0.10
C ILE A 36 -9.37 -3.29 -0.21
N ARG A 37 -10.48 -3.99 -0.50
CA ARG A 37 -11.78 -3.38 -0.80
C ARG A 37 -12.32 -2.55 0.38
N LEU A 38 -12.24 -3.09 1.60
CA LEU A 38 -12.63 -2.39 2.83
C LEU A 38 -11.74 -1.19 3.16
N LEU A 39 -10.44 -1.26 2.86
CA LEU A 39 -9.53 -0.12 3.00
C LEU A 39 -9.97 1.04 2.10
N PHE A 40 -10.26 0.76 0.83
CA PHE A 40 -10.71 1.78 -0.11
C PHE A 40 -12.10 2.35 0.23
N ASP A 41 -13.03 1.52 0.71
CA ASP A 41 -14.32 2.01 1.23
C ASP A 41 -14.11 2.95 2.44
N SER A 42 -13.25 2.58 3.38
CA SER A 42 -12.90 3.42 4.54
C SER A 42 -12.30 4.76 4.11
N ILE A 43 -11.40 4.76 3.14
CA ILE A 43 -10.78 5.98 2.59
C ILE A 43 -11.85 6.87 1.94
N MET A 44 -12.71 6.31 1.10
CA MET A 44 -13.79 7.05 0.42
C MET A 44 -14.81 7.63 1.40
N ARG A 45 -15.00 7.00 2.56
CA ARG A 45 -15.87 7.48 3.64
C ARG A 45 -15.20 8.48 4.58
N GLY A 46 -13.90 8.73 4.43
CA GLY A 46 -13.13 9.59 5.34
C GLY A 46 -12.94 8.97 6.72
N TYR A 47 -13.03 7.64 6.85
CA TYR A 47 -12.74 6.97 8.11
C TYR A 47 -11.23 6.92 8.38
N PRO A 48 -10.80 7.00 9.65
CA PRO A 48 -9.39 6.83 9.98
C PRO A 48 -8.90 5.46 9.51
N PHE A 49 -7.89 5.45 8.64
CA PHE A 49 -7.27 4.23 8.11
C PHE A 49 -5.83 4.05 8.61
N GLY A 50 -5.52 4.70 9.74
CA GLY A 50 -4.26 4.65 10.48
C GLY A 50 -3.16 5.57 9.92
N SER A 51 -2.05 5.70 10.64
CA SER A 51 -0.83 6.41 10.21
C SER A 51 0.16 5.45 9.55
N LEU A 52 1.20 5.98 8.91
CA LEU A 52 2.39 5.24 8.50
C LEU A 52 3.58 5.66 9.36
N LEU A 53 4.42 4.69 9.72
CA LEU A 53 5.70 4.94 10.37
C LEU A 53 6.83 4.62 9.39
N LEU A 54 7.66 5.61 9.09
CA LEU A 54 8.82 5.48 8.22
C LEU A 54 10.13 5.66 8.98
N TRP A 55 11.20 5.09 8.43
CA TRP A 55 12.56 5.28 8.88
C TRP A 55 13.47 5.75 7.76
N ASN A 56 14.18 6.86 7.99
CA ASN A 56 15.21 7.36 7.08
C ASN A 56 16.53 6.61 7.32
N THR A 57 16.91 5.76 6.37
CA THR A 57 18.10 4.87 6.47
C THR A 57 19.36 5.47 5.85
N GLN A 58 19.46 6.80 5.75
CA GLN A 58 20.58 7.46 5.06
C GLN A 58 21.97 6.98 5.53
N TYR A 59 22.13 6.72 6.82
CA TYR A 59 23.41 6.36 7.44
C TYR A 59 23.54 4.89 7.86
N VAL A 60 22.51 4.07 7.58
CA VAL A 60 22.45 2.68 8.05
C VAL A 60 22.13 1.76 6.88
N ALA A 61 22.99 0.77 6.64
CA ALA A 61 22.78 -0.24 5.62
C ALA A 61 21.85 -1.34 6.17
N VAL A 62 20.67 -1.47 5.57
CA VAL A 62 19.69 -2.50 5.93
C VAL A 62 19.17 -3.16 4.65
N PRO A 63 19.02 -4.50 4.64
CA PRO A 63 18.38 -5.19 3.53
C PRO A 63 16.95 -4.73 3.36
N TYR A 64 16.57 -4.55 2.12
CA TYR A 64 15.23 -4.13 1.75
C TYR A 64 14.70 -5.01 0.63
N ARG A 65 13.41 -4.91 0.42
CA ARG A 65 12.72 -5.44 -0.75
C ARG A 65 11.83 -4.36 -1.35
N GLU A 66 11.53 -4.55 -2.63
CA GLU A 66 10.66 -3.65 -3.38
C GLU A 66 9.19 -3.99 -3.12
N PHE A 67 8.33 -3.01 -3.42
CA PHE A 67 6.91 -3.24 -3.49
C PHE A 67 6.57 -4.19 -4.64
N VAL A 68 5.61 -5.06 -4.39
CA VAL A 68 5.19 -6.05 -5.36
C VAL A 68 4.20 -5.43 -6.34
N ARG A 69 4.49 -5.52 -7.64
CA ARG A 69 3.55 -5.06 -8.67
C ARG A 69 2.39 -6.02 -8.90
N ASP A 70 2.63 -7.32 -8.87
CA ASP A 70 1.59 -8.34 -8.98
C ASP A 70 1.59 -9.20 -7.71
N ALA A 71 0.68 -8.90 -6.80
CA ALA A 71 0.55 -9.60 -5.53
C ALA A 71 -0.08 -10.96 -5.76
N ARG A 72 0.66 -12.01 -5.40
CA ARG A 72 0.20 -13.40 -5.53
C ARG A 72 0.20 -14.11 -4.20
N THR A 73 -0.68 -15.10 -4.09
CA THR A 73 -0.64 -16.04 -2.97
C THR A 73 0.70 -16.83 -3.04
N ASN A 74 1.46 -16.89 -1.94
CA ASN A 74 2.76 -17.56 -1.81
C ASN A 74 3.92 -16.98 -2.65
N GLN A 75 3.99 -15.66 -2.77
CA GLN A 75 5.06 -14.99 -3.51
C GLN A 75 6.39 -15.03 -2.76
N THR A 76 7.48 -15.30 -3.50
CA THR A 76 8.85 -15.19 -2.99
C THR A 76 9.42 -13.80 -3.26
N PHE A 77 10.24 -13.29 -2.35
CA PHE A 77 10.81 -11.94 -2.42
C PHE A 77 12.31 -12.00 -2.69
N THR A 78 12.79 -11.09 -3.53
CA THR A 78 14.22 -10.89 -3.73
C THR A 78 14.71 -9.79 -2.81
N THR A 79 15.60 -10.16 -1.90
CA THR A 79 16.27 -9.20 -1.01
C THR A 79 17.32 -8.43 -1.78
N LYS A 80 17.34 -7.11 -1.58
CA LYS A 80 18.36 -6.20 -2.10
C LYS A 80 19.11 -5.56 -0.95
N THR A 81 20.38 -5.25 -1.16
CA THR A 81 21.18 -4.46 -0.24
C THR A 81 21.47 -3.12 -0.88
N LYS A 82 21.38 -2.08 -0.08
CA LYS A 82 21.55 -0.69 -0.50
C LYS A 82 23.04 -0.29 -0.46
N ASP A 83 23.47 0.52 -1.42
CA ASP A 83 24.77 1.20 -1.38
C ASP A 83 24.82 2.26 -0.27
N ALA A 84 25.94 2.35 0.44
CA ALA A 84 26.13 3.35 1.50
C ALA A 84 25.92 4.78 0.97
N GLY A 85 25.14 5.60 1.68
CA GLY A 85 24.92 7.02 1.36
C GLY A 85 23.71 7.34 0.47
N LYS A 86 23.05 6.36 -0.17
CA LYS A 86 21.76 6.60 -0.83
C LYS A 86 20.74 7.00 0.26
N ARG A 87 19.87 7.99 0.05
CA ARG A 87 18.76 8.22 1.00
C ARG A 87 17.62 7.27 0.64
N MET A 88 17.11 6.50 1.61
CA MET A 88 15.97 5.61 1.39
C MET A 88 15.09 5.61 2.63
N MET A 89 13.79 5.69 2.40
CA MET A 89 12.77 5.58 3.42
C MET A 89 12.31 4.13 3.49
N MET A 90 12.25 3.58 4.71
CA MET A 90 11.74 2.25 4.96
C MET A 90 10.42 2.32 5.70
N VAL A 91 9.43 1.54 5.26
CA VAL A 91 8.14 1.43 5.96
C VAL A 91 8.30 0.52 7.17
N LEU A 92 8.08 1.02 8.37
CA LEU A 92 8.10 0.23 9.61
C LEU A 92 6.70 -0.20 10.04
N ASP A 93 5.68 0.63 9.84
CA ASP A 93 4.28 0.28 10.08
C ASP A 93 3.38 0.72 8.91
N GLY A 94 2.28 -0.02 8.71
CA GLY A 94 1.32 0.22 7.64
C GLY A 94 1.71 -0.36 6.29
N GLN A 95 2.68 -1.27 6.26
CA GLN A 95 3.15 -1.97 5.07
C GLN A 95 2.00 -2.57 4.24
N GLN A 96 1.10 -3.33 4.87
CA GLN A 96 0.01 -4.01 4.15
C GLN A 96 -0.97 -3.01 3.52
N ARG A 97 -1.25 -1.90 4.23
CA ARG A 97 -2.07 -0.80 3.71
C ARG A 97 -1.39 -0.14 2.51
N LEU A 98 -0.11 0.21 2.63
CA LEU A 98 0.63 0.86 1.55
C LEU A 98 0.84 -0.05 0.33
N GLN A 99 1.11 -1.34 0.53
CA GLN A 99 1.17 -2.33 -0.55
C GLN A 99 -0.19 -2.48 -1.24
N SER A 100 -1.30 -2.43 -0.50
CA SER A 100 -2.66 -2.46 -1.07
C SER A 100 -2.96 -1.22 -1.92
N LEU A 101 -2.55 -0.03 -1.45
CA LEU A 101 -2.65 1.22 -2.22
C LEU A 101 -1.82 1.16 -3.50
N PHE A 102 -0.61 0.60 -3.42
CA PHE A 102 0.26 0.41 -4.58
C PHE A 102 -0.34 -0.56 -5.61
N ILE A 103 -0.88 -1.69 -5.16
CA ILE A 103 -1.59 -2.66 -6.03
C ILE A 103 -2.75 -1.97 -6.75
N ALA A 104 -3.57 -1.22 -6.03
CA ALA A 104 -4.73 -0.56 -6.60
C ALA A 104 -4.39 0.50 -7.65
N ALA A 105 -3.31 1.25 -7.44
CA ALA A 105 -2.94 2.35 -8.33
C ALA A 105 -2.06 1.94 -9.51
N LEU A 106 -1.21 0.92 -9.37
CA LEU A 106 -0.18 0.59 -10.38
C LEU A 106 0.03 -0.91 -10.61
N GLY A 107 -0.64 -1.76 -9.84
CA GLY A 107 -0.37 -3.19 -9.79
C GLY A 107 -1.58 -4.06 -10.09
N THR A 108 -1.45 -5.32 -9.72
CA THR A 108 -2.46 -6.37 -9.83
C THR A 108 -2.44 -7.26 -8.60
N TYR A 109 -3.55 -7.97 -8.37
CA TYR A 109 -3.70 -9.04 -7.41
C TYR A 109 -4.11 -10.31 -8.17
N ASP A 110 -3.25 -11.32 -8.21
CA ASP A 110 -3.39 -12.52 -9.04
C ASP A 110 -3.78 -12.19 -10.50
N GLY A 111 -3.09 -11.18 -11.08
CA GLY A 111 -3.34 -10.69 -12.44
C GLY A 111 -4.63 -9.88 -12.64
N ARG A 112 -5.41 -9.61 -11.58
CA ARG A 112 -6.61 -8.75 -11.62
C ARG A 112 -6.30 -7.34 -11.13
N ARG A 113 -6.97 -6.33 -11.67
CA ARG A 113 -6.86 -4.93 -11.23
C ARG A 113 -8.04 -4.53 -10.37
N LEU A 114 -7.84 -3.51 -9.53
CA LEU A 114 -8.92 -2.93 -8.75
C LEU A 114 -9.74 -1.98 -9.61
N TYR A 115 -11.04 -2.21 -9.62
CA TYR A 115 -12.04 -1.36 -10.26
C TYR A 115 -12.94 -0.75 -9.19
N PHE A 116 -13.40 0.47 -9.46
CA PHE A 116 -14.36 1.19 -8.65
C PHE A 116 -15.71 1.23 -9.37
N ASN A 117 -16.77 0.79 -8.70
CA ASN A 117 -18.13 0.97 -9.18
C ASN A 117 -18.54 2.42 -8.95
N VAL A 118 -18.50 3.23 -10.00
CA VAL A 118 -18.74 4.68 -9.88
C VAL A 118 -20.17 5.02 -9.49
N THR A 119 -21.14 4.10 -9.63
CA THR A 119 -22.54 4.35 -9.22
C THR A 119 -22.87 3.87 -7.80
N SER A 120 -21.90 3.28 -7.10
CA SER A 120 -22.07 2.78 -5.72
C SER A 120 -21.99 3.87 -4.66
N GLY A 121 -22.10 3.51 -3.38
CA GLY A 121 -21.96 4.45 -2.26
C GLY A 121 -23.28 5.04 -1.75
N PRO A 122 -23.21 5.97 -0.77
CA PRO A 122 -24.38 6.45 -0.03
C PRO A 122 -25.46 7.14 -0.87
N ASN A 123 -25.06 7.66 -2.03
CA ASN A 123 -25.94 8.37 -2.95
C ASN A 123 -26.40 7.49 -4.13
N SER A 124 -26.10 6.18 -4.11
CA SER A 124 -26.54 5.24 -5.13
C SER A 124 -28.07 5.24 -5.26
N THR A 125 -28.54 5.22 -6.50
CA THR A 125 -29.97 5.09 -6.84
C THR A 125 -30.46 3.66 -6.68
N VAL A 126 -29.56 2.67 -6.76
CA VAL A 126 -29.85 1.26 -6.52
C VAL A 126 -29.59 0.94 -5.06
N LYS A 127 -30.63 0.51 -4.34
CA LYS A 127 -30.50 -0.12 -3.02
C LYS A 127 -30.11 -1.57 -3.23
N GLU A 128 -28.81 -1.86 -3.13
CA GLU A 128 -28.30 -3.23 -3.26
C GLU A 128 -28.45 -4.00 -1.93
N ASP A 129 -28.71 -5.31 -2.04
CA ASP A 129 -29.24 -6.24 -1.02
C ASP A 129 -28.28 -6.60 0.13
N ASP A 130 -27.18 -5.85 0.34
CA ASP A 130 -26.24 -6.09 1.44
C ASP A 130 -26.71 -5.49 2.79
N GLY A 131 -27.92 -4.92 2.81
CA GLY A 131 -28.53 -4.29 3.98
C GLY A 131 -27.91 -2.94 4.38
N THR A 132 -26.85 -2.49 3.71
CA THR A 132 -26.16 -1.24 4.05
C THR A 132 -26.30 -0.17 2.99
N GLY A 133 -26.33 -0.51 1.70
CA GLY A 133 -26.57 0.41 0.56
C GLY A 133 -25.71 1.69 0.54
N ARG A 134 -24.65 1.75 1.36
CA ARG A 134 -23.87 2.95 1.66
C ARG A 134 -22.39 2.78 1.32
N ASN A 135 -21.94 1.54 1.07
CA ASN A 135 -20.53 1.25 0.82
C ASN A 135 -20.14 1.67 -0.60
N TYR A 136 -18.97 2.29 -0.73
CA TYR A 136 -18.30 2.42 -2.01
C TYR A 136 -17.76 1.04 -2.39
N ARG A 137 -18.16 0.55 -3.56
CA ARG A 137 -17.83 -0.81 -4.01
C ARG A 137 -16.61 -0.80 -4.91
N PHE A 138 -15.63 -1.57 -4.47
CA PHE A 138 -14.42 -1.87 -5.23
C PHE A 138 -14.39 -3.36 -5.52
N GLU A 139 -13.90 -3.75 -6.71
CA GLU A 139 -13.92 -5.14 -7.17
C GLU A 139 -12.67 -5.44 -7.98
N PHE A 140 -12.17 -6.68 -7.90
CA PHE A 140 -11.04 -7.13 -8.70
C PHE A 140 -11.50 -7.84 -9.96
N TRP A 141 -11.08 -7.32 -11.12
CA TRP A 141 -11.43 -7.87 -12.43
C TRP A 141 -10.19 -8.01 -13.30
N ARG A 142 -10.23 -8.95 -14.26
CA ARG A 142 -9.24 -8.95 -15.34
C ARG A 142 -9.63 -7.91 -16.40
N ASP A 143 -8.62 -7.38 -17.09
CA ASP A 143 -8.86 -6.31 -18.07
C ASP A 143 -9.62 -6.82 -19.31
N ASP A 144 -9.40 -8.09 -19.67
CA ASP A 144 -9.95 -8.79 -20.82
C ASP A 144 -11.29 -9.48 -20.57
N GLU A 145 -11.84 -9.36 -19.35
CA GLU A 145 -13.07 -10.04 -18.98
C GLU A 145 -14.32 -9.37 -19.61
N PRO A 146 -15.03 -10.03 -20.55
CA PRO A 146 -16.09 -9.38 -21.33
C PRO A 146 -17.36 -9.06 -20.52
N SER A 147 -17.59 -9.81 -19.43
CA SER A 147 -18.73 -9.64 -18.53
C SER A 147 -18.60 -8.45 -17.59
N ARG A 148 -17.45 -7.76 -17.57
CA ARG A 148 -17.22 -6.63 -16.66
C ARG A 148 -18.19 -5.47 -16.96
N PRO A 149 -18.99 -5.03 -15.98
CA PRO A 149 -19.84 -3.84 -16.14
C PRO A 149 -19.03 -2.60 -16.54
N LYS A 150 -19.52 -1.80 -17.50
CA LYS A 150 -18.83 -0.58 -17.96
C LYS A 150 -18.71 0.52 -16.89
N ARG A 151 -19.63 0.54 -15.92
CA ARG A 151 -19.58 1.41 -14.73
C ARG A 151 -18.40 1.11 -13.79
N LEU A 152 -17.73 -0.03 -13.96
CA LEU A 152 -16.50 -0.34 -13.24
C LEU A 152 -15.32 0.35 -13.93
N VAL A 153 -14.75 1.33 -13.25
CA VAL A 153 -13.61 2.12 -13.75
C VAL A 153 -12.34 1.70 -13.02
N ARG A 154 -11.24 1.49 -13.75
CA ARG A 154 -9.96 1.12 -13.13
C ARG A 154 -9.47 2.21 -12.19
N VAL A 155 -9.11 1.84 -10.97
CA VAL A 155 -8.52 2.78 -9.99
C VAL A 155 -7.18 3.32 -10.50
N ALA A 156 -6.39 2.48 -11.18
CA ALA A 156 -5.12 2.87 -11.80
C ALA A 156 -5.29 4.00 -12.84
N ASP A 157 -6.34 3.95 -13.66
CA ASP A 157 -6.62 4.98 -14.66
C ASP A 157 -6.91 6.32 -13.95
N ILE A 158 -7.79 6.30 -12.94
CA ILE A 158 -8.17 7.48 -12.14
C ILE A 158 -6.96 8.07 -11.40
N ALA A 159 -6.08 7.22 -10.85
CA ALA A 159 -4.85 7.65 -10.19
C ALA A 159 -3.90 8.36 -11.17
N SER A 160 -3.85 7.90 -12.42
CA SER A 160 -2.95 8.42 -13.46
C SER A 160 -3.41 9.72 -14.13
N TRP A 161 -4.64 10.18 -13.86
CA TRP A 161 -5.18 11.38 -14.51
C TRP A 161 -4.30 12.62 -14.28
N PRO A 162 -3.94 13.36 -15.34
CA PRO A 162 -3.20 14.60 -15.19
C PRO A 162 -4.04 15.65 -14.44
N PRO A 163 -3.53 16.31 -13.39
CA PRO A 163 -4.31 17.30 -12.63
C PRO A 163 -4.93 18.41 -13.48
N ARG A 164 -4.24 18.83 -14.55
CA ARG A 164 -4.73 19.88 -15.47
C ARG A 164 -5.89 19.42 -16.37
N HIS A 165 -6.07 18.11 -16.54
CA HIS A 165 -7.07 17.51 -17.42
C HIS A 165 -8.09 16.65 -16.67
N GLU A 166 -8.10 16.73 -15.34
CA GLU A 166 -8.95 15.89 -14.49
C GLU A 166 -10.44 15.97 -14.86
N GLN A 167 -10.96 17.18 -15.06
CA GLN A 167 -12.37 17.35 -15.46
C GLN A 167 -12.67 16.71 -16.82
N GLN A 168 -11.72 16.76 -17.76
CA GLN A 168 -11.87 16.14 -19.07
C GLN A 168 -11.86 14.61 -18.97
N GLU A 169 -10.98 14.05 -18.15
CA GLU A 169 -10.91 12.61 -17.90
C GLU A 169 -12.16 12.08 -17.20
N ILE A 170 -12.74 12.86 -16.28
CA ILE A 170 -14.04 12.56 -15.67
C ILE A 170 -15.11 12.46 -16.76
N GLU A 171 -15.27 13.48 -17.60
CA GLU A 171 -16.31 13.46 -18.65
C GLU A 171 -16.10 12.34 -19.68
N ARG A 172 -14.84 12.04 -20.04
CA ARG A 172 -14.51 10.88 -20.91
C ARG A 172 -14.94 9.56 -20.28
N THR A 173 -14.63 9.39 -19.00
CA THR A 173 -14.98 8.19 -18.24
C THR A 173 -16.49 8.03 -18.15
N MET A 174 -17.20 9.12 -17.82
CA MET A 174 -18.67 9.18 -17.78
C MET A 174 -19.31 8.74 -19.09
N GLN A 175 -18.80 9.20 -20.23
CA GLN A 175 -19.31 8.81 -21.56
C GLN A 175 -19.11 7.33 -21.88
N SER A 176 -18.04 6.72 -21.35
CA SER A 176 -17.72 5.30 -21.59
C SER A 176 -18.43 4.32 -20.63
N ALA A 177 -18.93 4.82 -19.51
CA ALA A 177 -19.40 4.01 -18.38
C ALA A 177 -20.84 3.47 -18.52
N ASP A 178 -21.55 3.79 -19.61
CA ASP A 178 -22.90 3.29 -19.91
C ASP A 178 -23.89 3.52 -18.75
N LEU A 179 -24.03 4.79 -18.38
CA LEU A 179 -24.74 5.25 -17.18
C LEU A 179 -26.15 5.74 -17.52
N GLY A 180 -27.11 5.45 -16.66
CA GLY A 180 -28.44 6.07 -16.71
C GLY A 180 -28.41 7.56 -16.32
N GLU A 181 -29.47 8.31 -16.67
CA GLU A 181 -29.57 9.76 -16.35
C GLU A 181 -29.44 10.03 -14.84
N ASP A 182 -30.05 9.19 -14.00
CA ASP A 182 -30.02 9.34 -12.54
C ASP A 182 -28.68 8.87 -11.91
N GLU A 183 -27.93 8.01 -12.58
CA GLU A 183 -26.62 7.52 -12.11
C GLU A 183 -25.50 8.53 -12.40
N ALA A 184 -25.68 9.38 -13.41
CA ALA A 184 -24.62 10.24 -13.90
C ALA A 184 -24.09 11.24 -12.83
N PRO A 185 -24.95 11.90 -12.04
CA PRO A 185 -24.52 12.76 -10.95
C PRO A 185 -23.73 12.01 -9.87
N VAL A 186 -24.16 10.79 -9.51
CA VAL A 186 -23.51 9.94 -8.50
C VAL A 186 -22.12 9.55 -8.97
N ALA A 187 -22.00 9.06 -10.21
CA ALA A 187 -20.73 8.70 -10.84
C ALA A 187 -19.75 9.86 -10.89
N ARG A 188 -20.20 11.05 -11.30
CA ARG A 188 -19.34 12.25 -11.31
C ARG A 188 -18.82 12.58 -9.91
N SER A 189 -19.70 12.62 -8.91
CA SER A 189 -19.32 12.90 -7.52
C SER A 189 -18.33 11.87 -6.98
N ASN A 190 -18.55 10.60 -7.28
CA ASN A 190 -17.72 9.50 -6.82
C ASN A 190 -16.32 9.50 -7.47
N LEU A 191 -16.23 9.80 -8.77
CA LEU A 191 -14.95 9.98 -9.46
C LEU A 191 -14.15 11.15 -8.86
N GLN A 192 -14.81 12.29 -8.62
CA GLN A 192 -14.20 13.45 -7.97
C GLN A 192 -13.71 13.11 -6.56
N MET A 193 -14.52 12.40 -5.78
CA MET A 193 -14.17 11.99 -4.42
C MET A 193 -12.95 11.06 -4.41
N LEU A 194 -12.95 9.99 -5.23
CA LEU A 194 -11.81 9.07 -5.32
C LEU A 194 -10.55 9.81 -5.73
N ARG A 195 -10.67 10.73 -6.69
CA ARG A 195 -9.54 11.52 -7.13
C ARG A 195 -9.01 12.44 -6.03
N GLN A 196 -9.90 13.09 -5.30
CA GLN A 196 -9.54 13.95 -4.16
C GLN A 196 -8.80 13.17 -3.07
N VAL A 197 -9.31 11.99 -2.65
CA VAL A 197 -8.67 11.21 -1.59
C VAL A 197 -7.30 10.65 -2.00
N LEU A 198 -7.09 10.37 -3.28
CA LEU A 198 -5.77 9.95 -3.80
C LEU A 198 -4.77 11.11 -3.84
N ALA A 199 -5.24 12.34 -4.11
CA ALA A 199 -4.41 13.51 -4.35
C ALA A 199 -4.09 14.35 -3.11
N LEU A 200 -5.03 14.45 -2.17
CA LEU A 200 -4.87 15.29 -0.99
C LEU A 200 -3.95 14.64 0.05
N PRO A 201 -3.22 15.46 0.85
CA PRO A 201 -2.38 14.96 1.93
C PRO A 201 -3.23 14.55 3.13
N LEU A 202 -3.88 13.38 3.03
CA LEU A 202 -4.79 12.87 4.06
C LEU A 202 -4.16 11.80 4.96
N LEU A 203 -3.04 11.21 4.56
CA LEU A 203 -2.43 10.11 5.29
C LEU A 203 -1.39 10.62 6.30
N PRO A 204 -1.60 10.44 7.61
CA PRO A 204 -0.62 10.83 8.61
C PRO A 204 0.64 9.98 8.50
N LEU A 205 1.78 10.64 8.55
CA LEU A 205 3.11 10.07 8.39
C LEU A 205 3.99 10.51 9.55
N GLU A 206 4.56 9.54 10.24
CA GLU A 206 5.61 9.75 11.22
C GLU A 206 6.94 9.25 10.68
N THR A 207 7.96 10.09 10.74
CA THR A 207 9.31 9.71 10.28
C THR A 207 10.29 9.68 11.44
N ILE A 208 11.02 8.57 11.53
CA ILE A 208 12.20 8.42 12.37
C ILE A 208 13.43 8.86 11.58
N ASP A 209 14.31 9.61 12.24
CA ASP A 209 15.57 10.13 11.69
C ASP A 209 15.40 11.06 10.48
N GLU A 210 14.29 11.82 10.43
CA GLU A 210 14.03 12.75 9.32
C GLU A 210 15.04 13.89 9.23
N GLU A 211 15.40 14.47 10.38
CA GLU A 211 16.25 15.67 10.50
C GLU A 211 17.70 15.34 10.91
N VAL A 212 18.11 14.08 10.76
CA VAL A 212 19.46 13.64 11.14
C VAL A 212 20.48 14.15 10.12
N LEU A 213 21.43 14.96 10.58
CA LEU A 213 22.43 15.62 9.73
C LEU A 213 23.74 14.83 9.62
N ASN A 214 24.00 13.89 10.53
CA ASN A 214 25.23 13.10 10.56
C ASN A 214 24.99 11.68 11.12
N PRO A 215 25.91 10.73 10.87
CA PRO A 215 25.75 9.34 11.33
C PRO A 215 25.64 9.17 12.85
N GLU A 216 26.27 10.05 13.65
CA GLU A 216 26.30 9.97 15.12
C GLU A 216 24.94 10.26 15.76
N GLN A 217 24.09 11.03 15.07
CA GLN A 217 22.72 11.33 15.47
C GLN A 217 21.70 10.28 14.99
N ALA A 218 22.10 9.38 14.08
CA ALA A 218 21.22 8.35 13.56
C ALA A 218 20.97 7.27 14.61
N ARG A 219 19.73 6.78 14.70
CA ARG A 219 19.44 5.64 15.56
C ARG A 219 20.14 4.39 15.03
N THR A 220 20.59 3.57 15.96
CA THR A 220 21.13 2.25 15.64
C THR A 220 20.01 1.33 15.15
N ILE A 221 20.39 0.26 14.45
CA ILE A 221 19.45 -0.78 14.01
C ILE A 221 18.68 -1.34 15.22
N ASP A 222 19.36 -1.60 16.33
CA ASP A 222 18.75 -2.19 17.53
C ASP A 222 17.65 -1.30 18.14
N GLU A 223 17.85 0.01 18.17
CA GLU A 223 16.82 0.97 18.61
C GLU A 223 15.61 1.00 17.68
N ILE A 224 15.85 0.98 16.36
CA ILE A 224 14.77 0.95 15.36
C ILE A 224 13.95 -0.32 15.47
N LEU A 225 14.62 -1.44 15.67
CA LEU A 225 14.01 -2.73 15.90
C LEU A 225 13.16 -2.75 17.17
N GLU A 226 13.64 -2.14 18.25
CA GLU A 226 12.83 -2.00 19.46
C GLU A 226 11.59 -1.14 19.23
N ILE A 227 11.71 -0.03 18.50
CA ILE A 227 10.56 0.80 18.12
C ILE A 227 9.57 -0.01 17.28
N PHE A 228 10.07 -0.74 16.28
CA PHE A 228 9.25 -1.60 15.41
C PHE A 228 8.47 -2.65 16.21
N VAL A 229 9.13 -3.34 17.15
CA VAL A 229 8.46 -4.32 18.02
C VAL A 229 7.39 -3.64 18.85
N ARG A 230 7.71 -2.52 19.51
CA ARG A 230 6.75 -1.81 20.38
C ARG A 230 5.53 -1.28 19.63
N VAL A 231 5.69 -0.81 18.40
CA VAL A 231 4.59 -0.33 17.56
C VAL A 231 3.71 -1.50 17.07
N ASN A 232 4.32 -2.66 16.78
CA ASN A 232 3.60 -3.85 16.32
C ASN A 232 3.03 -4.73 17.45
N ASP A 233 3.47 -4.57 18.70
CA ASP A 233 3.03 -5.38 19.86
C ASP A 233 1.60 -5.08 20.33
N GLY A 234 0.89 -4.16 19.65
CA GLY A 234 -0.57 -4.03 19.72
C GLY A 234 -1.33 -5.10 18.89
N GLY A 235 -0.63 -5.94 18.11
CA GLY A 235 -1.17 -6.99 17.24
C GLY A 235 -0.39 -8.33 17.33
N THR A 236 -0.46 -9.18 16.30
CA THR A 236 0.21 -10.50 16.31
C THR A 236 1.73 -10.36 16.36
N ARG A 237 2.31 -10.68 17.52
CA ARG A 237 3.74 -10.54 17.89
C ARG A 237 4.71 -11.11 16.86
N LEU A 238 5.67 -10.30 16.41
CA LEU A 238 6.99 -10.78 15.99
C LEU A 238 7.88 -10.81 17.24
N THR A 239 8.57 -11.91 17.50
CA THR A 239 9.42 -11.99 18.70
C THR A 239 10.76 -11.28 18.47
N LYS A 240 11.36 -10.72 19.54
CA LYS A 240 12.74 -10.16 19.50
C LYS A 240 13.75 -11.15 18.90
N SER A 241 13.52 -12.45 19.11
CA SER A 241 14.32 -13.53 18.55
C SER A 241 14.22 -13.58 17.03
N ASP A 242 13.02 -13.55 16.44
CA ASP A 242 12.81 -13.55 14.98
C ASP A 242 13.53 -12.36 14.31
N LEU A 243 13.52 -11.23 15.01
CA LEU A 243 14.15 -9.99 14.63
C LEU A 243 15.69 -10.09 14.64
N MET A 244 16.25 -10.61 15.73
CA MET A 244 17.68 -10.92 15.84
C MET A 244 18.11 -11.96 14.81
N PHE A 245 17.28 -12.98 14.55
CA PHE A 245 17.54 -14.00 13.54
C PHE A 245 17.60 -13.39 12.14
N SER A 246 16.73 -12.42 11.82
CA SER A 246 16.80 -11.70 10.55
C SER A 246 18.04 -10.83 10.42
N LEU A 247 18.49 -10.19 11.51
CA LEU A 247 19.76 -9.46 11.52
C LEU A 247 20.98 -10.38 11.36
N ILE A 248 20.93 -11.59 11.92
CA ILE A 248 21.97 -12.60 11.71
C ILE A 248 21.96 -13.07 10.24
N LYS A 249 20.78 -13.33 9.67
CA LYS A 249 20.61 -13.60 8.23
C LYS A 249 21.14 -12.45 7.35
N THR A 250 20.99 -11.21 7.82
CA THR A 250 21.46 -9.99 7.15
C THR A 250 22.98 -9.85 7.15
N LYS A 251 23.66 -10.26 8.25
CA LYS A 251 25.12 -10.15 8.38
C LYS A 251 25.88 -11.33 7.74
N TRP A 252 25.21 -12.44 7.43
CA TRP A 252 25.82 -13.63 6.82
C TRP A 252 25.21 -13.98 5.46
N ALA A 253 25.94 -13.68 4.38
CA ALA A 253 25.64 -14.20 3.06
C ALA A 253 25.71 -15.74 3.07
N GLY A 254 24.59 -16.41 2.74
CA GLY A 254 24.48 -17.88 2.74
C GLY A 254 23.78 -18.50 3.96
N ALA A 255 23.41 -17.71 4.97
CA ALA A 255 22.68 -18.22 6.14
C ALA A 255 21.26 -18.69 5.80
N ARG A 256 20.63 -18.12 4.75
CA ARG A 256 19.23 -18.45 4.39
C ARG A 256 19.05 -19.94 4.09
N ASP A 257 19.87 -20.49 3.19
CA ASP A 257 19.78 -21.90 2.77
C ASP A 257 20.18 -22.87 3.89
N ALA A 258 21.19 -22.52 4.69
CA ALA A 258 21.65 -23.35 5.82
C ALA A 258 20.62 -23.42 6.95
N PHE A 259 19.87 -22.34 7.21
CA PHE A 259 18.86 -22.30 8.26
C PHE A 259 17.51 -22.87 7.82
N ASP A 260 17.13 -22.71 6.55
CA ASP A 260 15.91 -23.35 6.03
C ASP A 260 16.06 -24.90 6.07
N THR A 261 17.25 -25.41 5.77
CA THR A 261 17.61 -26.85 5.93
C THR A 261 17.56 -27.32 7.39
N LEU A 262 17.91 -26.45 8.35
CA LEU A 262 17.93 -26.76 9.78
C LEU A 262 16.52 -26.75 10.39
N LEU A 263 15.65 -25.85 9.93
CA LEU A 263 14.24 -25.80 10.33
C LEU A 263 13.43 -27.00 9.82
N GLU A 264 13.79 -27.56 8.66
CA GLU A 264 13.23 -28.84 8.17
C GLU A 264 13.67 -30.04 9.03
N HIS A 265 14.89 -30.03 9.57
CA HIS A 265 15.41 -31.10 10.43
C HIS A 265 14.94 -31.04 11.89
N VAL A 266 14.53 -29.88 12.39
CA VAL A 266 14.08 -29.71 13.80
C VAL A 266 12.57 -29.88 13.95
N ASN A 267 11.80 -29.67 12.87
CA ASN A 267 10.34 -29.83 12.87
C ASN A 267 9.85 -31.14 12.22
N GLY A 268 10.77 -31.99 11.76
CA GLY A 268 10.51 -33.38 11.34
C GLY A 268 10.92 -34.35 12.45
#